data_AF-A0A0M3IFM4-F1
#
_entry.id   AF-A0A0M3IFM4-F1
#
_cell.length_a   1.000
_cell.length_b   1.000
_cell.length_c   1.000
_cell.angle_alpha   90.00
_cell.angle_beta   90.00
_cell.angle_gamma   90.00
#
_symmetry.space_group_name_H-M   'P 1'
#
loop_
_entity.id
_entity.type
_entity.pdbx_description
1 polymer ?
#
loop_
_entity_poly.entity_id
_entity_poly.type
_entity_poly.pdbx_seq_one_letter_code
_entity_poly.pdbx_strand_id
1 'polypeptide(L)'
;MIRTASCNRGLLKAFEIPSGALITYPSGALITYLLHLEHHYRDNPYHNQIHGGDVAQSTNVLISCPSLTGVFSELEVLSAIFASAVHDVDHPGFTNQYLINSNSELAIMYNDESVLEQHHLAVAFKLLQDSNCDFLVGLTKKQRQMFRKISIEMVNFFFFCN
;
A
#
# COMPACT_ATOMS: atom_id res chain seq x y z
N MET A 1 -1.45 6.44 -10.07
CA MET A 1 -2.74 6.65 -9.38
C MET A 1 -2.59 7.18 -7.94
N ILE A 2 -1.83 6.51 -7.04
CA ILE A 2 -1.53 7.02 -5.69
C ILE A 2 -0.95 8.44 -5.76
N ARG A 3 0.02 8.69 -6.64
CA ARG A 3 0.58 10.04 -6.86
C ARG A 3 -0.50 11.09 -7.13
N THR A 4 -1.49 10.79 -7.97
CA THR A 4 -2.58 11.71 -8.31
C THR A 4 -3.52 11.94 -7.13
N ALA A 5 -3.89 10.88 -6.42
CA ALA A 5 -4.71 10.96 -5.20
C ALA A 5 -4.02 11.79 -4.11
N SER A 6 -2.73 11.55 -3.86
CA SER A 6 -1.93 12.30 -2.89
C SER A 6 -1.70 13.76 -3.29
N CYS A 7 -1.55 14.05 -4.58
CA CYS A 7 -1.37 15.41 -5.09
C CYS A 7 -2.64 16.24 -4.95
N ASN A 8 -3.80 15.69 -5.35
CA ASN A 8 -5.09 16.40 -5.32
C ASN A 8 -5.55 16.78 -3.91
N ARG A 9 -5.11 16.03 -2.89
CA ARG A 9 -5.43 16.26 -1.48
C ARG A 9 -4.38 17.10 -0.74
N GLY A 10 -3.31 17.51 -1.42
CA GLY A 10 -2.19 18.20 -0.77
C GLY A 10 -1.39 17.32 0.20
N LEU A 11 -1.63 16.00 0.27
CA LEU A 11 -0.92 15.07 1.15
C LEU A 11 0.59 15.10 0.91
N LEU A 12 0.98 15.35 -0.35
CA LEU A 12 2.39 15.49 -0.68
C LEU A 12 3.01 16.70 0.02
N LYS A 13 2.29 17.82 0.06
CA LYS A 13 2.74 19.02 0.75
C LYS A 13 2.66 18.86 2.28
N ALA A 14 1.58 18.26 2.78
CA ALA A 14 1.32 18.10 4.20
C ALA A 14 2.37 17.23 4.91
N PHE A 15 2.87 16.19 4.23
CA PHE A 15 3.88 15.28 4.77
C PHE A 15 5.27 15.49 4.19
N GLU A 16 5.50 16.61 3.51
CA GLU A 16 6.76 16.91 2.83
C GLU A 16 7.20 15.77 1.88
N ILE A 17 6.23 15.02 1.33
CA ILE A 17 6.49 14.00 0.33
C ILE A 17 6.85 14.76 -0.95
N PRO A 18 8.04 14.55 -1.51
CA PRO A 18 8.51 15.37 -2.62
C PRO A 18 7.57 15.32 -3.84
N SER A 19 6.82 16.40 -4.09
CA SER A 19 5.89 16.54 -5.22
C SER A 19 6.61 17.12 -6.43
N GLY A 20 7.25 16.24 -7.18
CA GLY A 20 8.13 16.60 -8.29
C GLY A 20 7.60 17.56 -9.34
N ALA A 21 8.34 18.65 -9.59
CA ALA A 21 8.17 19.54 -10.75
C ALA A 21 9.47 19.86 -11.52
N LEU A 22 10.63 19.27 -11.20
CA LEU A 22 11.87 19.52 -11.95
C LEU A 22 12.61 18.22 -12.30
N ILE A 23 13.06 18.16 -13.55
CA ILE A 23 13.56 17.00 -14.33
C ILE A 23 14.94 16.48 -13.84
N THR A 24 15.30 16.69 -12.58
CA THR A 24 16.62 16.28 -12.04
C THR A 24 16.57 15.65 -10.63
N TYR A 25 15.40 15.11 -10.23
CA TYR A 25 15.07 14.47 -8.92
C TYR A 25 14.99 15.44 -7.73
N PRO A 26 13.78 15.65 -7.15
CA PRO A 26 13.27 14.83 -6.05
C PRO A 26 11.76 14.57 -6.23
N SER A 27 11.43 13.82 -7.26
CA SER A 27 10.10 13.23 -7.53
C SER A 27 10.14 11.70 -7.40
N GLY A 28 11.34 11.18 -7.09
CA GLY A 28 11.74 9.80 -7.34
C GLY A 28 11.09 8.83 -6.38
N ALA A 29 11.24 9.03 -5.06
CA ALA A 29 10.96 7.94 -4.12
C ALA A 29 9.54 7.37 -4.19
N LEU A 30 8.51 8.22 -4.28
CA LEU A 30 7.14 7.73 -4.45
C LEU A 30 6.95 7.07 -5.82
N ILE A 31 7.49 7.64 -6.90
CA ILE A 31 7.34 7.06 -8.24
C ILE A 31 8.11 5.74 -8.35
N THR A 32 9.36 5.69 -7.88
CA THR A 32 10.18 4.49 -7.78
C THR A 32 9.49 3.43 -6.94
N TYR A 33 8.95 3.80 -5.77
CA TYR A 33 8.16 2.89 -4.94
C TYR A 33 6.98 2.31 -5.71
N LEU A 34 6.20 3.16 -6.40
CA LEU A 34 5.03 2.72 -7.18
C LEU A 34 5.42 1.83 -8.36
N LEU A 35 6.53 2.15 -9.05
CA LEU A 35 7.05 1.32 -10.12
C LEU A 35 7.49 -0.05 -9.58
N HIS A 36 8.22 -0.08 -8.46
CA HIS A 36 8.62 -1.34 -7.85
C HIS A 36 7.41 -2.12 -7.35
N LEU A 37 6.43 -1.46 -6.75
CA LEU A 37 5.16 -2.06 -6.32
C LEU A 37 4.43 -2.71 -7.48
N GLU A 38 4.28 -2.00 -8.60
CA GLU A 38 3.67 -2.51 -9.83
C GLU A 38 4.40 -3.76 -10.34
N HIS A 39 5.73 -3.74 -10.37
CA HIS A 39 6.53 -4.91 -10.79
C HIS A 39 6.41 -6.11 -9.83
N HIS A 40 6.02 -5.91 -8.57
CA HIS A 40 5.82 -7.00 -7.62
C HIS A 40 4.41 -7.60 -7.70
N TYR A 41 3.46 -6.96 -8.39
CA TYR A 41 2.20 -7.63 -8.71
C TYR A 41 2.45 -8.70 -9.78
N ARG A 42 1.98 -9.92 -9.51
CA ARG A 42 2.11 -11.04 -10.45
C ARG A 42 1.08 -10.95 -11.56
N ASP A 43 1.35 -11.61 -12.67
CA ASP A 43 0.43 -11.73 -13.80
C ASP A 43 -0.68 -12.77 -13.51
N ASN A 44 -1.56 -12.43 -12.57
CA ASN A 44 -2.76 -13.19 -12.25
C ASN A 44 -3.96 -12.66 -13.06
N PRO A 45 -4.97 -13.49 -13.38
CA PRO A 45 -6.19 -13.03 -14.04
C PRO A 45 -6.96 -11.94 -13.26
N TYR A 46 -6.89 -11.96 -11.92
CA TYR A 46 -7.59 -11.02 -11.05
C TYR A 46 -6.66 -10.23 -10.12
N HIS A 47 -5.95 -10.88 -9.19
CA HIS A 47 -5.04 -10.22 -8.23
C HIS A 47 -3.73 -9.73 -8.88
N ASN A 48 -3.84 -8.73 -9.74
CA ASN A 48 -2.76 -8.10 -10.49
C ASN A 48 -2.69 -6.59 -10.23
N GLN A 49 -1.76 -5.89 -10.89
CA GLN A 49 -1.57 -4.45 -10.68
C GLN A 49 -2.81 -3.60 -11.01
N ILE A 50 -3.68 -4.07 -11.91
CA ILE A 50 -4.91 -3.35 -12.28
C ILE A 50 -5.89 -3.39 -11.12
N HIS A 51 -6.08 -4.56 -10.50
CA HIS A 51 -6.91 -4.72 -9.29
C HIS A 51 -6.39 -3.86 -8.13
N GLY A 52 -5.10 -3.95 -7.81
CA GLY A 52 -4.49 -3.12 -6.75
C GLY A 52 -4.66 -1.62 -7.02
N GLY A 53 -4.53 -1.21 -8.29
CA GLY A 53 -4.85 0.13 -8.74
C GLY A 53 -6.31 0.50 -8.50
N ASP A 54 -7.26 -0.29 -9.02
CA ASP A 54 -8.69 0.00 -8.93
C ASP A 54 -9.19 0.15 -7.49
N VAL A 55 -8.76 -0.73 -6.58
CA VAL A 55 -9.09 -0.64 -5.15
C VAL A 55 -8.54 0.64 -4.52
N ALA A 56 -7.30 1.03 -4.86
CA ALA A 56 -6.71 2.29 -4.40
C ALA A 56 -7.46 3.52 -4.94
N GLN A 57 -7.89 3.49 -6.21
CA GLN A 57 -8.72 4.53 -6.82
C GLN A 57 -10.03 4.68 -6.06
N SER A 58 -10.74 3.56 -5.92
CA SER A 58 -12.07 3.49 -5.33
C SER A 58 -12.04 3.96 -3.89
N THR A 59 -11.01 3.57 -3.13
CA THR A 59 -10.77 4.05 -1.78
C THR A 59 -10.59 5.57 -1.74
N ASN A 60 -9.79 6.12 -2.65
CA ASN A 60 -9.60 7.57 -2.73
C ASN A 60 -10.89 8.30 -3.08
N VAL A 61 -11.70 7.77 -4.00
CA VAL A 61 -13.01 8.36 -4.37
C VAL A 61 -13.97 8.30 -3.19
N LEU A 62 -14.09 7.15 -2.52
CA LEU A 62 -14.95 6.97 -1.36
C LEU A 62 -14.61 7.99 -0.26
N ILE A 63 -13.34 8.08 0.14
CA ILE A 63 -12.87 9.02 1.17
C ILE A 63 -12.95 10.49 0.67
N SER A 64 -13.13 10.74 -0.63
CA SER A 64 -13.33 12.09 -1.17
C SER A 64 -14.80 12.53 -1.10
N CYS A 65 -15.70 11.64 -0.68
CA CYS A 65 -17.11 11.97 -0.56
C CYS A 65 -17.33 13.16 0.39
N PRO A 66 -18.17 14.16 0.04
CA PRO A 66 -18.43 15.31 0.88
C PRO A 66 -18.84 14.95 2.33
N SER A 67 -19.56 13.84 2.52
CA SER A 67 -19.98 13.36 3.83
C SER A 67 -18.84 12.87 4.73
N LEU A 68 -17.66 12.60 4.17
CA LEU A 68 -16.47 12.16 4.89
C LEU A 68 -15.40 13.27 5.04
N THR A 69 -15.73 14.50 4.63
CA THR A 69 -14.84 15.65 4.75
C THR A 69 -14.51 15.92 6.22
N GLY A 70 -13.21 15.95 6.55
CA GLY A 70 -12.73 16.21 7.92
C GLY A 70 -12.93 15.07 8.91
N VAL A 71 -13.44 13.91 8.47
CA VAL A 71 -13.62 12.73 9.31
C VAL A 71 -12.29 12.05 9.59
N PHE A 72 -11.41 11.98 8.59
CA PHE A 72 -10.10 11.33 8.67
C PHE A 72 -8.98 12.36 8.69
N SER A 73 -7.95 12.09 9.50
CA SER A 73 -6.69 12.80 9.45
C SER A 73 -5.95 12.51 8.15
N GLU A 74 -5.05 13.40 7.74
CA GLU A 74 -4.22 13.22 6.54
C GLU A 74 -3.41 11.90 6.60
N LEU A 75 -2.99 11.48 7.79
CA LEU A 75 -2.19 10.27 7.99
C LEU A 75 -3.04 9.01 7.78
N GLU A 76 -4.29 9.02 8.24
CA GLU A 76 -5.26 7.94 8.00
C GLU A 76 -5.61 7.86 6.51
N VAL A 77 -5.79 8.99 5.83
CA VAL A 77 -6.04 9.01 4.38
C VAL A 77 -4.84 8.46 3.61
N LEU A 78 -3.61 8.87 3.96
CA LEU A 78 -2.39 8.34 3.34
C LEU A 78 -2.26 6.83 3.59
N SER A 79 -2.48 6.38 4.83
CA SER A 79 -2.41 4.97 5.22
C SER A 79 -3.46 4.13 4.50
N ALA A 80 -4.66 4.66 4.29
CA ALA A 80 -5.74 4.00 3.58
C ALA A 80 -5.42 3.81 2.10
N ILE A 81 -5.00 4.88 1.42
CA ILE A 81 -4.61 4.79 0.00
C ILE A 81 -3.40 3.84 -0.17
N PHE A 82 -2.44 3.90 0.75
CA PHE A 82 -1.30 2.97 0.74
C PHE A 82 -1.74 1.52 0.94
N ALA A 83 -2.52 1.24 1.99
CA ALA A 83 -2.99 -0.11 2.30
C ALA A 83 -3.77 -0.70 1.12
N SER A 84 -4.71 0.05 0.55
CA SER A 84 -5.48 -0.37 -0.62
C SER A 84 -4.61 -0.69 -1.83
N ALA A 85 -3.51 0.04 -2.05
CA ALA A 85 -2.64 -0.21 -3.20
C ALA A 85 -1.67 -1.37 -3.02
N VAL A 86 -1.40 -1.78 -1.78
CA VAL A 86 -0.45 -2.87 -1.49
C VAL A 86 -1.14 -4.15 -1.04
N HIS A 87 -2.46 -4.14 -0.87
CA HIS A 87 -3.19 -5.21 -0.18
C HIS A 87 -3.01 -6.60 -0.78
N ASP A 88 -2.67 -6.68 -2.07
CA ASP A 88 -2.49 -7.93 -2.85
C ASP A 88 -1.12 -8.02 -3.55
N VAL A 89 -0.14 -7.22 -3.14
CA VAL A 89 1.18 -7.22 -3.81
C VAL A 89 1.85 -8.60 -3.69
N ASP A 90 2.38 -9.12 -4.79
CA ASP A 90 3.00 -10.46 -4.85
C ASP A 90 2.03 -11.63 -4.55
N HIS A 91 0.72 -11.43 -4.76
CA HIS A 91 -0.27 -12.50 -4.62
C HIS A 91 0.01 -13.69 -5.58
N PRO A 92 0.06 -14.95 -5.09
CA PRO A 92 0.44 -16.11 -5.89
C PRO A 92 -0.67 -16.68 -6.78
N GLY A 93 -1.89 -16.16 -6.66
CA GLY A 93 -3.08 -16.64 -7.38
C GLY A 93 -3.79 -17.80 -6.67
N PHE A 94 -3.45 -18.06 -5.41
CA PHE A 94 -4.06 -19.08 -4.55
C PHE A 94 -4.53 -18.46 -3.25
N THR A 95 -5.56 -19.04 -2.64
CA THR A 95 -6.11 -18.57 -1.37
C THR A 95 -5.25 -19.00 -0.17
N ASN A 96 -5.43 -18.34 0.97
CA ASN A 96 -4.80 -18.73 2.24
C ASN A 96 -5.01 -20.24 2.55
N GLN A 97 -6.23 -20.75 2.40
CA GLN A 97 -6.54 -22.15 2.68
C GLN A 97 -5.77 -23.12 1.77
N TYR A 98 -5.56 -22.76 0.51
CA TYR A 98 -4.75 -23.58 -0.41
C TYR A 98 -3.29 -23.61 0.05
N LEU A 99 -2.73 -22.46 0.42
CA LEU A 99 -1.35 -22.33 0.89
C LEU A 99 -1.09 -23.14 2.18
N ILE A 100 -2.03 -23.13 3.11
CA ILE A 100 -1.99 -23.90 4.36
C ILE A 100 -2.07 -25.40 4.06
N ASN A 101 -3.09 -25.82 3.29
CA ASN A 101 -3.30 -27.25 2.99
C ASN A 101 -2.15 -27.88 2.19
N SER A 102 -1.43 -27.06 1.41
CA SER A 102 -0.26 -27.50 0.62
C SER A 102 1.06 -27.44 1.38
N ASN A 103 1.08 -26.96 2.64
CA ASN A 103 2.31 -26.68 3.40
C ASN A 103 3.29 -25.79 2.61
N SER A 104 2.77 -24.75 1.95
CA SER A 104 3.59 -23.81 1.19
C SER A 104 4.60 -23.09 2.09
N GLU A 105 5.70 -22.60 1.50
CA GLU A 105 6.71 -21.83 2.23
C GLU A 105 6.12 -20.60 2.94
N LEU A 106 5.14 -19.93 2.32
CA LEU A 106 4.45 -18.79 2.93
C LEU A 106 3.64 -19.21 4.16
N ALA A 107 2.92 -20.33 4.07
CA ALA A 107 2.14 -20.85 5.19
C ALA A 107 3.06 -21.20 6.39
N ILE A 108 4.20 -21.83 6.12
CA ILE A 108 5.22 -22.11 7.15
C ILE A 108 5.80 -20.80 7.72
N MET A 109 6.12 -19.82 6.87
CA MET A 109 6.72 -18.55 7.28
C MET A 109 5.80 -17.74 8.19
N TYR A 110 4.51 -17.69 7.86
CA TYR A 110 3.51 -16.91 8.59
C TYR A 110 2.70 -17.75 9.60
N ASN A 111 3.08 -19.02 9.78
CA ASN A 111 2.48 -19.96 10.73
C ASN A 111 0.96 -20.09 10.57
N ASP A 112 0.49 -20.21 9.33
CA ASP A 112 -0.92 -20.35 8.95
C ASP A 112 -1.85 -19.17 9.30
N GLU A 113 -1.32 -18.11 9.92
CA GLU A 113 -2.08 -16.92 10.31
C GLU A 113 -2.01 -15.87 9.21
N SER A 114 -3.17 -15.46 8.64
CA SER A 114 -3.27 -14.37 7.65
C SER A 114 -2.12 -14.37 6.62
N VAL A 115 -1.85 -15.56 6.04
CA VAL A 115 -0.60 -15.88 5.33
C VAL A 115 -0.33 -14.87 4.21
N LEU A 116 -1.33 -14.62 3.37
CA LEU A 116 -1.27 -13.67 2.26
C LEU A 116 -1.18 -12.23 2.75
N GLU A 117 -2.04 -11.82 3.69
CA GLU A 117 -2.10 -10.44 4.17
C GLU A 117 -0.77 -10.02 4.82
N GLN A 118 -0.18 -10.92 5.63
CA GLN A 118 1.15 -10.71 6.21
C GLN A 118 2.23 -10.66 5.13
N HIS A 119 2.14 -11.49 4.10
CA HIS A 119 3.06 -11.48 2.95
C HIS A 119 3.02 -10.17 2.18
N HIS A 120 1.82 -9.69 1.83
CA HIS A 120 1.61 -8.42 1.12
C HIS A 120 2.21 -7.25 1.89
N LEU A 121 1.95 -7.19 3.20
CA LEU A 121 2.54 -6.18 4.10
C LEU A 121 4.07 -6.30 4.16
N ALA A 122 4.61 -7.52 4.27
CA ALA A 122 6.05 -7.74 4.33
C ALA A 122 6.75 -7.22 3.07
N VAL A 123 6.23 -7.53 1.88
CA VAL A 123 6.74 -7.04 0.60
C VAL A 123 6.66 -5.51 0.54
N ALA A 124 5.49 -4.93 0.82
CA ALA A 124 5.27 -3.49 0.77
C ALA A 124 6.22 -2.71 1.69
N PHE A 125 6.36 -3.15 2.94
CA PHE A 125 7.25 -2.49 3.89
C PHE A 125 8.72 -2.78 3.61
N LYS A 126 9.05 -3.89 2.96
CA LYS A 126 10.43 -4.16 2.53
C LYS A 126 10.87 -3.16 1.45
N LEU A 127 9.98 -2.84 0.50
CA LEU A 127 10.25 -1.81 -0.50
C LEU A 127 10.55 -0.44 0.13
N LEU A 128 9.85 -0.07 1.20
CA LEU A 128 10.10 1.17 1.95
C LEU A 128 11.45 1.21 2.70
N GLN A 129 12.17 0.09 2.82
CA GLN A 129 13.52 0.08 3.42
C GLN A 129 14.60 0.54 2.44
N ASP A 130 14.32 0.56 1.14
CA ASP A 130 15.22 1.15 0.14
C ASP A 130 15.07 2.69 0.21
N SER A 131 16.19 3.39 0.39
CA SER A 131 16.22 4.86 0.42
C SER A 131 15.68 5.50 -0.87
N ASN A 132 15.75 4.79 -2.01
CA ASN A 132 15.20 5.26 -3.28
C ASN A 132 13.68 5.05 -3.39
N CYS A 133 13.07 4.36 -2.43
CA CYS A 133 11.65 4.05 -2.37
C CYS A 133 10.97 4.65 -1.12
N ASP A 134 11.75 5.08 -0.12
CA ASP A 134 11.23 5.69 1.09
C ASP A 134 10.66 7.09 0.83
N PHE A 135 9.39 7.14 0.45
CA PHE A 135 8.66 8.39 0.27
C PHE A 135 8.10 8.95 1.59
N LEU A 136 8.31 8.26 2.72
CA LEU A 136 7.81 8.66 4.04
C LEU A 136 8.86 9.47 4.83
N VAL A 137 9.93 9.95 4.18
CA VAL A 137 11.05 10.68 4.81
C VAL A 137 10.62 11.88 5.65
N GLY A 138 9.54 12.56 5.27
CA GLY A 138 8.99 13.69 6.04
C GLY A 138 8.18 13.29 7.28
N LEU A 139 7.86 12.01 7.47
CA LEU A 139 7.13 11.55 8.65
C LEU A 139 8.04 11.40 9.87
N THR A 140 7.59 11.95 11.01
CA THR A 140 8.22 11.68 12.31
C THR A 140 8.16 10.19 12.65
N LYS A 141 9.04 9.74 13.57
CA LYS A 141 9.04 8.35 14.07
C LYS A 141 7.66 7.90 14.56
N LYS A 142 6.94 8.76 15.28
CA LYS A 142 5.59 8.47 15.79
C LYS A 142 4.58 8.33 14.65
N GLN A 143 4.63 9.20 13.65
CA GLN A 143 3.76 9.11 12.47
C GLN A 143 4.06 7.85 11.65
N ARG A 144 5.33 7.46 11.47
CA ARG A 144 5.68 6.20 10.79
C ARG A 144 5.17 4.97 11.52
N GLN A 145 5.25 4.95 12.85
CA GLN A 145 4.69 3.87 13.66
C GLN A 145 3.17 3.79 13.52
N MET A 146 2.49 4.94 13.54
CA MET A 146 1.04 5.01 13.36
C MET A 146 0.61 4.61 11.94
N PHE A 147 1.29 5.12 10.91
CA PHE A 147 1.10 4.73 9.52
C PHE A 147 1.21 3.22 9.35
N ARG A 148 2.30 2.62 9.85
CA ARG A 148 2.50 1.16 9.80
C ARG A 148 1.35 0.42 10.50
N LYS A 149 0.94 0.88 11.68
CA LYS A 149 -0.15 0.27 12.44
C LYS A 149 -1.47 0.29 11.66
N ILE A 150 -1.87 1.46 11.14
CA ILE A 150 -3.11 1.63 10.37
C ILE A 150 -3.06 0.76 9.11
N SER A 151 -1.94 0.76 8.37
CA SER A 151 -1.82 -0.05 7.17
C SER A 151 -1.92 -1.55 7.44
N ILE A 152 -1.34 -2.05 8.54
CA ILE A 152 -1.49 -3.45 8.96
C ILE A 152 -2.94 -3.77 9.28
N GLU A 153 -3.60 -2.94 10.09
CA GLU A 153 -5.01 -3.14 10.46
C GLU A 153 -5.92 -3.13 9.23
N MET A 154 -5.66 -2.25 8.26
CA MET A 154 -6.43 -2.16 7.03
C MET A 154 -6.21 -3.35 6.11
N VAL A 155 -4.97 -3.77 5.85
CA VAL A 155 -4.70 -4.96 5.00
C VAL A 155 -5.28 -6.22 5.63
N ASN A 156 -5.18 -6.38 6.94
CA ASN A 156 -5.82 -7.50 7.63
C ASN A 156 -7.36 -7.44 7.57
N PHE A 157 -7.96 -6.26 7.38
CA PHE A 157 -9.41 -6.15 7.13
C PHE A 157 -9.80 -6.59 5.71
N PHE A 158 -8.89 -6.48 4.73
CA PHE A 158 -9.09 -6.98 3.36
C PHE A 158 -9.10 -8.53 3.27
N PHE A 159 -8.96 -9.25 4.39
CA PHE A 159 -9.00 -10.73 4.46
C PHE A 159 -10.21 -11.36 3.74
N PHE A 160 -11.34 -10.64 3.63
CA PHE A 160 -12.53 -11.13 2.93
C PHE A 160 -12.45 -11.07 1.40
N CYS A 161 -11.38 -10.51 0.83
CA CYS A 161 -11.20 -10.36 -0.62
C CYS A 161 -10.28 -11.40 -1.25
N ASN A 162 -9.65 -12.28 -0.46
CA ASN A 162 -8.71 -13.34 -0.89
C ASN A 162 -9.32 -14.75 -0.95
#